data_AF-A0A2D4JKA6-F1
#
_entry.id   AF-A0A2D4JKA6-F1
#
_cell.length_a   1.000
_cell.length_b   1.000
_cell.length_c   1.000
_cell.angle_alpha   90.00
_cell.angle_beta   90.00
_cell.angle_gamma   90.00
#
_symmetry.space_group_name_H-M   'P 1'
#
loop_
_entity.id
_entity.type
_entity.pdbx_description
1 polymer ?
#
loop_
_entity_poly.entity_id
_entity_poly.type
_entity_poly.pdbx_seq_one_letter_code
_entity_poly.pdbx_strand_id
1 'polypeptide(L)'
;EEEGLRVFQSVRIKIGEAKNLPTYPGPNKMRDCYCTVNLDQEEVFRTKIVEKSLCPFYGEDFYCEIPRSFRHLSFYIFDRDVFRRDSIIGKVAILKEDLQKYHNRDTWFQLQHVDADSEVQGKVHLELRLSEVITDTGVICHKLATRVLECQGLPIVNGQCDPYATVTLAGPYRTKEKKTKVKK
;
A
#
# COMPACT_ATOMS: atom_id res chain seq x y z
N GLU A 1 -26.21 18.98 -25.67
CA GLU A 1 -25.16 18.37 -24.83
C GLU A 1 -24.85 19.36 -23.72
N GLU A 2 -25.21 19.04 -22.48
CA GLU A 2 -24.71 19.81 -21.34
C GLU A 2 -23.22 19.48 -21.20
N GLU A 3 -22.36 20.44 -21.49
CA GLU A 3 -20.98 20.43 -21.03
C GLU A 3 -21.00 20.49 -19.50
N GLY A 4 -21.13 19.33 -18.87
CA GLY A 4 -21.12 19.19 -17.42
C GLY A 4 -19.81 19.74 -16.85
N LEU A 5 -19.91 20.60 -15.85
CA LEU A 5 -18.78 21.11 -15.07
C LEU A 5 -17.88 19.94 -14.62
N ARG A 6 -16.69 19.83 -15.20
CA ARG A 6 -15.69 18.85 -14.76
C ARG A 6 -14.88 19.45 -13.62
N VAL A 7 -15.09 18.95 -12.41
CA VAL A 7 -14.19 19.23 -11.28
C VAL A 7 -12.90 18.47 -11.50
N PHE A 8 -11.79 19.19 -11.71
CA PHE A 8 -10.46 18.60 -11.71
C PHE A 8 -9.79 18.83 -10.34
N GLN A 9 -9.13 17.79 -9.84
CA GLN A 9 -8.28 17.89 -8.64
C GLN A 9 -6.84 17.86 -9.10
N SER A 10 -5.95 18.53 -8.38
CA SER A 10 -4.51 18.48 -8.66
C SER A 10 -3.73 18.52 -7.36
N VAL A 11 -2.55 17.92 -7.36
CA VAL A 11 -1.60 18.04 -6.25
C VAL A 11 -0.30 18.66 -6.77
N ARG A 12 0.26 19.58 -5.97
CA ARG A 12 1.62 20.08 -6.15
C ARG A 12 2.44 19.65 -4.94
N ILE A 13 3.59 19.05 -5.21
CA ILE A 13 4.46 18.47 -4.19
C ILE A 13 5.87 19.00 -4.44
N LYS A 14 6.57 19.37 -3.37
CA LYS A 14 8.01 19.62 -3.38
C LYS A 14 8.68 18.54 -2.55
N ILE A 15 9.51 17.73 -3.20
CA ILE A 15 10.26 16.66 -2.55
C ILE A 15 11.61 17.25 -2.15
N GLY A 16 11.81 17.42 -0.84
CA GLY A 16 13.07 17.89 -0.27
C GLY A 16 14.15 16.81 -0.31
N GLU A 17 14.36 16.15 0.82
CA GLU A 17 15.42 15.17 1.00
C GLU A 17 14.98 14.00 1.88
N ALA A 18 15.72 12.90 1.80
CA ALA A 18 15.72 11.87 2.84
C ALA A 18 17.03 11.96 3.61
N LYS A 19 17.03 11.56 4.89
CA LYS A 19 18.23 11.58 5.73
C LYS A 19 18.28 10.39 6.67
N ASN A 20 19.49 10.07 7.12
CA ASN A 20 19.76 8.96 8.04
C ASN A 20 19.25 7.62 7.50
N LEU A 21 19.40 7.39 6.19
CA LEU A 21 19.04 6.11 5.58
C LEU A 21 19.97 5.00 6.10
N PRO A 22 19.46 3.76 6.28
CA PRO A 22 20.29 2.63 6.70
C PRO A 22 21.37 2.35 5.66
N THR A 23 22.56 1.90 6.08
CA THR A 23 23.65 1.54 5.16
C THR A 23 23.26 0.36 4.26
N TYR A 24 23.83 0.29 3.06
CA TYR A 24 23.68 -0.88 2.18
C TYR A 24 24.34 -2.13 2.82
N PRO A 25 23.68 -3.30 2.79
CA PRO A 25 24.28 -4.56 3.25
C PRO A 25 25.28 -5.06 2.20
N GLY A 26 26.48 -4.47 2.21
CA GLY A 26 27.55 -4.81 1.28
C GLY A 26 28.85 -4.02 1.55
N PRO A 27 29.90 -4.27 0.76
CA PRO A 27 31.18 -3.58 0.92
C PRO A 27 31.08 -2.08 0.67
N ASN A 28 30.26 -1.66 -0.30
CA ASN A 28 29.87 -0.27 -0.45
C ASN A 28 28.73 0.03 0.53
N LYS A 29 28.96 0.89 1.53
CA LYS A 29 27.96 1.23 2.55
C LYS A 29 26.96 2.31 2.09
N MET A 30 27.25 2.97 0.97
CA MET A 30 26.42 4.02 0.38
C MET A 30 25.34 3.43 -0.54
N ARG A 31 24.32 4.24 -0.84
CA ARG A 31 23.16 3.86 -1.66
C ARG A 31 22.92 4.85 -2.79
N ASP A 32 22.29 4.36 -3.84
CA ASP A 32 21.90 5.17 -5.00
C ASP A 32 20.37 5.35 -4.93
N CYS A 33 19.93 6.43 -4.33
CA CYS A 33 18.54 6.56 -3.88
C CYS A 33 17.67 7.38 -4.83
N TYR A 34 16.41 7.01 -4.98
CA TYR A 34 15.37 7.84 -5.59
C TYR A 34 14.05 7.73 -4.82
N CYS A 35 13.17 8.71 -5.02
CA CYS A 35 11.84 8.76 -4.43
C CYS A 35 10.78 8.59 -5.52
N THR A 36 9.77 7.77 -5.26
CA THR A 36 8.56 7.74 -6.08
C THR A 36 7.40 8.40 -5.33
N VAL A 37 6.51 9.04 -6.07
CA VAL A 37 5.23 9.52 -5.57
C VAL A 37 4.15 8.64 -6.17
N ASN A 38 3.27 8.11 -5.33
CA ASN A 38 2.23 7.19 -5.73
C ASN A 38 0.86 7.70 -5.26
N LEU A 39 -0.14 7.59 -6.15
CA LEU A 39 -1.55 7.66 -5.78
C LEU A 39 -2.05 6.23 -5.60
N ASP A 40 -2.30 5.83 -4.36
CA ASP A 40 -2.48 4.45 -3.95
C ASP A 40 -1.32 3.55 -4.44
N GLN A 41 -1.56 2.70 -5.45
CA GLN A 41 -0.55 1.79 -6.01
C GLN A 41 0.06 2.30 -7.32
N GLU A 42 -0.45 3.40 -7.88
CA GLU A 42 0.02 3.93 -9.16
C GLU A 42 1.11 4.96 -8.93
N GLU A 43 2.30 4.70 -9.47
CA GLU A 43 3.38 5.67 -9.51
C GLU A 43 3.01 6.80 -10.48
N VAL A 44 2.99 8.04 -9.98
CA VAL A 44 2.68 9.24 -10.76
C VAL A 44 3.90 10.14 -10.97
N PHE A 45 4.96 9.93 -10.20
CA PHE A 45 6.22 10.65 -10.33
C PHE A 45 7.39 9.84 -9.78
N ARG A 46 8.58 10.12 -10.31
CA ARG A 46 9.84 9.58 -9.84
C ARG A 46 10.92 10.65 -9.91
N THR A 47 11.67 10.83 -8.83
CA THR A 47 12.83 11.72 -8.81
C THR A 47 14.00 11.14 -9.61
N LYS A 48 14.96 11.99 -9.94
CA LYS A 48 16.31 11.56 -10.29
C LYS A 48 16.92 10.77 -9.15
N ILE A 49 17.92 9.96 -9.52
CA ILE A 49 18.69 9.17 -8.58
C ILE A 49 19.83 10.03 -8.06
N VAL A 50 20.01 10.00 -6.75
CA VAL A 50 21.14 10.59 -6.05
C VAL A 50 22.08 9.45 -5.66
N GLU A 51 23.25 9.42 -6.29
CA GLU A 51 24.22 8.35 -6.10
C GLU A 51 25.00 8.52 -4.79
N LYS A 52 25.39 7.39 -4.20
CA LYS A 52 26.32 7.26 -3.08
C LYS A 52 26.01 8.15 -1.87
N SER A 53 24.74 8.24 -1.47
CA SER A 53 24.31 9.05 -0.33
C SER A 53 23.33 8.33 0.59
N LEU A 54 23.53 8.50 1.90
CA LEU A 54 22.54 8.13 2.94
C LEU A 54 21.67 9.32 3.37
N CYS A 55 21.91 10.50 2.79
CA CYS A 55 21.13 11.71 2.95
C CYS A 55 20.88 12.36 1.58
N PRO A 56 20.12 11.72 0.67
CA PRO A 56 19.90 12.24 -0.67
C PRO A 56 19.00 13.49 -0.65
N PHE A 57 19.48 14.58 -1.24
CA PHE A 57 18.68 15.77 -1.53
C PHE A 57 18.15 15.70 -2.96
N TYR A 58 16.83 15.64 -3.13
CA TYR A 58 16.17 15.57 -4.43
C TYR A 58 15.88 16.97 -4.97
N GLY A 59 15.23 17.82 -4.15
CA GLY A 59 14.91 19.20 -4.51
C GLY A 59 13.98 19.33 -5.73
N GLU A 60 13.09 18.36 -5.95
CA GLU A 60 12.25 18.30 -7.15
C GLU A 60 10.81 18.73 -6.86
N ASP A 61 10.25 19.51 -7.78
CA ASP A 61 8.84 19.92 -7.79
C ASP A 61 8.04 19.01 -8.73
N PHE A 62 6.92 18.51 -8.24
CA PHE A 62 5.97 17.70 -8.99
C PHE A 62 4.59 18.33 -8.99
N TYR A 63 3.93 18.29 -10.14
CA TYR A 63 2.53 18.68 -10.30
C TYR A 63 1.82 17.62 -11.13
N CYS A 64 0.63 17.21 -10.69
CA CYS A 64 -0.20 16.27 -11.43
C CYS A 64 -1.68 16.54 -11.20
N GLU A 65 -2.43 16.50 -12.30
CA GLU A 65 -3.87 16.40 -12.27
C GLU A 65 -4.26 15.00 -11.82
N ILE A 66 -5.23 14.92 -10.92
CA ILE A 66 -5.69 13.69 -10.30
C ILE A 66 -6.96 13.25 -11.06
N PRO A 67 -6.86 12.26 -11.97
CA PRO A 67 -7.97 11.90 -12.85
C PRO A 67 -9.03 11.05 -12.13
N ARG A 68 -8.71 10.53 -10.94
CA ARG A 68 -9.53 9.57 -10.19
C ARG A 68 -9.45 9.84 -8.69
N SER A 69 -10.43 9.37 -7.94
CA SER A 69 -10.29 9.37 -6.48
C SER A 69 -9.15 8.43 -6.07
N PHE A 70 -8.43 8.82 -5.02
CA PHE A 70 -7.37 8.03 -4.40
C PHE A 70 -7.54 8.08 -2.88
N ARG A 71 -6.94 7.14 -2.16
CA ARG A 71 -7.01 7.07 -0.70
C ARG A 71 -5.74 7.59 -0.05
N HIS A 72 -4.58 7.20 -0.57
CA HIS A 72 -3.28 7.59 -0.04
C HIS A 72 -2.43 8.27 -1.11
N LEU A 73 -1.77 9.35 -0.69
CA LEU A 73 -0.59 9.85 -1.37
C LEU A 73 0.62 9.25 -0.64
N SER A 74 1.37 8.41 -1.35
CA SER A 74 2.49 7.69 -0.77
C SER A 74 3.81 8.10 -1.41
N PHE A 75 4.86 8.06 -0.61
CA PHE A 75 6.24 8.32 -1.00
C PHE A 75 7.06 7.10 -0.65
N TYR A 76 7.76 6.54 -1.62
CA TYR A 76 8.64 5.40 -1.39
C TYR A 76 10.08 5.81 -1.70
N ILE A 77 10.99 5.51 -0.80
CA ILE A 77 12.42 5.66 -1.04
C ILE A 77 12.96 4.32 -1.48
N PHE A 78 13.55 4.30 -2.67
CA PHE A 78 14.19 3.13 -3.26
C PHE A 78 15.70 3.28 -3.25
N ASP A 79 16.37 2.14 -3.11
CA ASP A 79 17.78 1.96 -3.45
C ASP A 79 17.87 1.29 -4.81
N ARG A 80 18.50 1.98 -5.76
CA ARG A 80 18.73 1.48 -7.11
C ARG A 80 19.83 0.44 -7.09
N ASP A 81 19.56 -0.71 -7.71
CA ASP A 81 20.56 -1.74 -7.94
C ASP A 81 20.71 -1.96 -9.45
N VAL A 82 21.95 -1.96 -9.94
CA VAL A 82 22.22 -2.14 -11.38
C VAL A 82 22.02 -3.60 -11.82
N PHE A 83 22.20 -4.55 -10.90
CA PHE A 83 22.19 -5.99 -11.17
C PHE A 83 20.94 -6.69 -10.62
N ARG A 84 20.19 -6.04 -9.74
CA ARG A 84 18.98 -6.59 -9.09
C ARG A 84 17.81 -5.65 -9.28
N ARG A 85 16.63 -6.10 -8.84
CA ARG A 85 15.49 -5.20 -8.70
C ARG A 85 15.78 -4.21 -7.58
N ASP A 86 15.47 -2.94 -7.84
CA ASP A 86 15.51 -1.88 -6.84
C ASP A 86 14.75 -2.28 -5.57
N SER A 87 15.34 -1.96 -4.43
CA SER A 87 14.79 -2.35 -3.11
C SER A 87 14.19 -1.15 -2.41
N ILE A 88 13.05 -1.36 -1.73
CA ILE A 88 12.41 -0.31 -0.95
C ILE A 88 13.17 -0.16 0.37
N ILE A 89 13.61 1.06 0.67
CA ILE A 89 14.22 1.41 1.96
C ILE A 89 13.15 1.71 3.00
N GLY A 90 12.09 2.41 2.59
CA GLY A 90 10.97 2.77 3.45
C GLY A 90 9.92 3.60 2.72
N LYS A 91 8.78 3.83 3.39
CA LYS A 91 7.69 4.63 2.83
C LYS A 91 7.10 5.63 3.81
N VAL A 92 6.39 6.60 3.27
CA VAL A 92 5.43 7.46 3.98
C VAL A 92 4.12 7.36 3.22
N ALA A 93 3.00 7.16 3.91
CA ALA A 93 1.67 7.16 3.31
C ALA A 93 0.79 8.16 4.05
N ILE A 94 0.20 9.11 3.32
CA ILE A 94 -0.68 10.14 3.86
C ILE A 94 -2.08 9.92 3.32
N LEU A 95 -3.07 9.84 4.21
CA LEU A 95 -4.47 9.78 3.81
C LEU A 95 -4.88 11.05 3.07
N LYS A 96 -5.70 10.93 2.02
CA LYS A 96 -6.21 12.05 1.24
C LYS A 96 -6.87 13.12 2.12
N GLU A 97 -7.63 12.70 3.12
CA GLU A 97 -8.31 13.59 4.09
C GLU A 97 -7.34 14.38 4.98
N ASP A 98 -6.11 13.89 5.14
CA ASP A 98 -5.08 14.51 5.96
C ASP A 98 -4.16 15.45 5.17
N LEU A 99 -4.21 15.44 3.83
CA LEU A 99 -3.32 16.26 3.00
C LEU A 99 -3.41 17.76 3.32
N GLN A 100 -4.59 18.25 3.68
CA GLN A 100 -4.78 19.65 4.05
C GLN A 100 -3.98 20.06 5.29
N LYS A 101 -3.64 19.12 6.19
CA LYS A 101 -2.84 19.40 7.39
C LYS A 101 -1.40 19.81 7.06
N TYR A 102 -0.91 19.42 5.88
CA TYR A 102 0.45 19.63 5.41
C TYR A 102 0.55 20.65 4.26
N HIS A 103 -0.58 21.25 3.85
CA HIS A 103 -0.60 22.21 2.76
C HIS A 103 0.28 23.43 3.08
N ASN A 104 1.18 23.77 2.15
CA ASN A 104 2.17 24.86 2.27
C ASN A 104 3.04 24.78 3.55
N ARG A 105 3.30 23.57 4.06
CA ARG A 105 4.19 23.34 5.19
C ARG A 105 5.36 22.47 4.77
N ASP A 106 6.54 22.83 5.25
CA ASP A 106 7.68 21.91 5.28
C ASP A 106 7.47 20.95 6.46
N THR A 107 7.51 19.65 6.20
CA THR A 107 7.21 18.63 7.21
C THR A 107 8.10 17.41 7.01
N TRP A 108 8.79 17.03 8.09
CA TRP A 108 9.52 15.77 8.16
C TRP A 108 8.57 14.63 8.51
N PHE A 109 8.68 13.53 7.79
CA PHE A 109 7.96 12.29 8.04
C PHE A 109 8.94 11.17 8.36
N GLN A 110 8.60 10.36 9.37
CA GLN A 110 9.38 9.17 9.68
C GLN A 110 9.09 8.07 8.67
N LEU A 111 10.13 7.59 7.98
CA LEU A 111 10.01 6.43 7.09
C LEU A 111 9.54 5.21 7.88
N GLN A 112 8.52 4.55 7.35
CA GLN A 112 7.99 3.29 7.84
C GLN A 112 8.58 2.12 7.04
N HIS A 113 8.73 0.98 7.72
CA HIS A 113 9.10 -0.26 7.07
C HIS A 113 8.02 -0.69 6.05
N VAL A 114 8.44 -1.38 5.00
CA VAL A 114 7.54 -1.90 3.97
C VAL A 114 7.60 -3.41 3.96
N ASP A 115 6.48 -4.01 4.34
CA ASP A 115 6.20 -5.44 4.28
C ASP A 115 4.78 -5.68 3.75
N ALA A 116 4.45 -6.96 3.57
CA ALA A 116 3.16 -7.38 3.03
C ALA A 116 1.97 -6.83 3.84
N ASP A 117 2.08 -6.77 5.17
CA ASP A 117 1.02 -6.28 6.04
C ASP A 117 0.87 -4.76 5.93
N SER A 118 1.99 -4.04 5.84
CA SER A 118 1.99 -2.58 5.68
C SER A 118 1.35 -2.12 4.36
N GLU A 119 1.35 -2.98 3.33
CA GLU A 119 0.81 -2.70 1.99
C GLU A 119 -0.65 -3.15 1.84
N VAL A 120 -1.25 -3.74 2.88
CA VAL A 120 -2.66 -4.13 2.87
C VAL A 120 -3.56 -2.91 2.72
N GLN A 121 -4.47 -2.97 1.75
CA GLN A 121 -5.44 -1.92 1.46
C GLN A 121 -6.87 -2.46 1.43
N GLY A 122 -7.82 -1.56 1.69
CA GLY A 122 -9.24 -1.84 1.67
C GLY A 122 -9.81 -2.31 3.00
N LYS A 123 -11.02 -2.84 2.95
CA LYS A 123 -11.78 -3.38 4.08
C LYS A 123 -12.55 -4.60 3.57
N VAL A 124 -12.73 -5.58 4.44
CA VAL A 124 -13.59 -6.74 4.20
C VAL A 124 -14.70 -6.78 5.25
N HIS A 125 -15.94 -6.93 4.79
CA HIS A 125 -17.09 -7.12 5.65
C HIS A 125 -17.36 -8.61 5.78
N LEU A 126 -17.25 -9.12 7.01
CA LEU A 126 -17.33 -10.53 7.33
C LEU A 126 -18.49 -10.80 8.28
N GLU A 127 -19.14 -11.94 8.09
CA GLU A 127 -20.02 -12.55 9.10
C GLU A 127 -19.34 -13.82 9.64
N LEU A 128 -19.28 -13.93 10.97
CA LEU A 128 -18.72 -15.07 11.68
C LEU A 128 -19.78 -15.66 12.61
N ARG A 129 -19.93 -16.99 12.59
CA ARG A 129 -20.82 -17.72 13.50
C ARG A 129 -20.12 -18.96 14.03
N LEU A 130 -20.00 -19.04 15.36
CA LEU A 130 -19.57 -20.23 16.07
C LEU A 130 -20.80 -20.95 16.62
N SER A 131 -20.90 -22.26 16.44
CA SER A 131 -22.01 -23.05 16.97
C SER A 131 -21.53 -24.40 17.46
N GLU A 132 -22.12 -24.90 18.54
CA GLU A 132 -21.93 -26.28 19.00
C GLU A 132 -22.77 -27.23 18.14
N VAL A 133 -22.21 -28.39 17.83
CA VAL A 133 -22.83 -29.44 17.04
C VAL A 133 -22.52 -30.77 17.68
N ILE A 134 -23.55 -31.59 17.84
CA ILE A 134 -23.41 -32.97 18.29
C ILE A 134 -23.15 -33.83 17.05
N THR A 135 -22.05 -34.57 17.04
CA THR A 135 -21.73 -35.52 15.97
C THR A 135 -22.66 -36.74 16.03
N ASP A 136 -22.66 -37.53 14.97
CA ASP A 136 -23.32 -38.84 14.91
C ASP A 136 -22.88 -39.79 16.04
N THR A 137 -21.64 -39.64 16.52
CA THR A 137 -21.08 -40.37 17.67
C THR A 137 -21.46 -39.78 19.04
N GLY A 138 -22.28 -38.72 19.09
CA GLY A 138 -22.69 -38.06 20.34
C GLY A 138 -21.65 -37.08 20.92
N VAL A 139 -20.54 -36.83 20.22
CA VAL A 139 -19.48 -35.91 20.67
C VAL A 139 -19.88 -34.47 20.35
N ILE A 140 -19.73 -33.56 21.31
CA ILE A 140 -19.91 -32.12 21.07
C ILE A 140 -18.66 -31.58 20.38
N CYS A 141 -18.84 -30.93 19.23
CA CYS A 141 -17.79 -30.19 18.53
C CYS A 141 -18.26 -28.78 18.17
N HIS A 142 -17.32 -27.92 17.76
CA HIS A 142 -17.64 -26.57 17.30
C HIS A 142 -17.57 -26.46 15.78
N LYS A 143 -18.56 -25.79 15.19
CA LYS A 143 -18.60 -25.39 13.78
C LYS A 143 -18.44 -23.88 13.68
N LEU A 144 -17.35 -23.45 13.04
CA LEU A 144 -17.16 -22.08 12.60
C LEU A 144 -17.68 -21.92 11.16
N ALA A 145 -18.65 -21.03 10.98
CA ALA A 145 -19.10 -20.57 9.68
C ALA A 145 -18.60 -19.13 9.45
N THR A 146 -18.06 -18.89 8.26
CA THR A 146 -17.54 -17.59 7.84
C THR A 146 -18.15 -17.23 6.48
N ARG A 147 -18.64 -16.01 6.34
CA ARG A 147 -19.09 -15.45 5.06
C ARG A 147 -18.36 -14.16 4.77
N VAL A 148 -17.83 -14.06 3.56
CA VAL A 148 -17.33 -12.81 2.99
C VAL A 148 -18.51 -12.13 2.29
N LEU A 149 -18.96 -11.00 2.83
CA LEU A 149 -20.15 -10.30 2.33
C LEU A 149 -19.78 -9.34 1.21
N GLU A 150 -18.83 -8.45 1.49
CA GLU A 150 -18.35 -7.41 0.57
C GLU A 150 -16.92 -7.01 0.90
N CYS A 151 -16.25 -6.39 -0.07
CA CYS A 151 -14.97 -5.73 0.11
C CYS A 151 -15.09 -4.30 -0.40
N GLN A 152 -14.43 -3.36 0.28
CA GLN A 152 -14.45 -1.94 -0.09
C GLN A 152 -13.04 -1.38 -0.14
N GLY A 153 -12.75 -0.52 -1.11
CA GLY A 153 -11.48 0.18 -1.21
C GLY A 153 -10.29 -0.75 -1.47
N LEU A 154 -10.53 -1.88 -2.12
CA LEU A 154 -9.48 -2.75 -2.62
C LEU A 154 -8.67 -2.02 -3.70
N PRO A 155 -7.38 -2.34 -3.83
CA PRO A 155 -6.55 -1.69 -4.81
C PRO A 155 -7.01 -2.02 -6.23
N ILE A 156 -7.00 -0.98 -7.07
CA ILE A 156 -7.29 -1.07 -8.49
C ILE A 156 -5.95 -0.97 -9.23
N VAL A 157 -5.66 -1.98 -10.05
CA VAL A 157 -4.44 -2.04 -10.87
C VAL A 157 -4.88 -1.91 -12.33
N ASN A 158 -4.36 -0.90 -13.04
CA ASN A 158 -4.70 -0.62 -14.44
C ASN A 158 -6.22 -0.49 -14.70
N GLY A 159 -6.94 0.12 -13.77
CA GLY A 159 -8.40 0.33 -13.89
C GLY A 159 -9.25 -0.92 -13.58
N GLN A 160 -8.65 -2.04 -13.20
CA GLN A 160 -9.37 -3.27 -12.89
C GLN A 160 -9.06 -3.78 -11.47
N CYS A 161 -10.02 -4.52 -10.90
CA CYS A 161 -9.88 -5.23 -9.64
C CYS A 161 -10.73 -6.51 -9.71
N ASP A 162 -10.07 -7.67 -9.80
CA ASP A 162 -10.73 -8.99 -9.88
C ASP A 162 -10.57 -9.76 -8.56
N PRO A 163 -11.23 -9.35 -7.46
CA PRO A 163 -10.91 -9.88 -6.14
C PRO A 163 -11.44 -11.29 -5.92
N TYR A 164 -10.69 -12.05 -5.13
CA TYR A 164 -11.14 -13.26 -4.44
C TYR A 164 -10.65 -13.24 -3.00
N ALA A 165 -11.28 -14.04 -2.15
CA ALA A 165 -10.86 -14.23 -0.77
C ALA A 165 -10.44 -15.68 -0.54
N THR A 166 -9.37 -15.86 0.24
CA THR A 166 -8.96 -17.14 0.79
C THR A 166 -9.16 -17.08 2.30
N VAL A 167 -9.86 -18.08 2.85
CA VAL A 167 -10.13 -18.21 4.28
C VAL A 167 -9.42 -19.46 4.79
N THR A 168 -8.48 -19.27 5.70
CA THR A 168 -7.64 -20.33 6.25
C THR A 168 -7.95 -20.51 7.73
N LEU A 169 -8.42 -21.70 8.09
CA LEU A 169 -8.51 -22.15 9.48
C LEU A 169 -7.21 -22.88 9.83
N ALA A 170 -6.38 -22.25 10.65
CA ALA A 170 -5.14 -22.83 11.15
C ALA A 170 -5.31 -23.35 12.57
N GLY A 171 -4.93 -24.60 12.82
CA GLY A 171 -4.89 -25.22 14.14
C GLY A 171 -3.60 -26.04 14.33
N PRO A 172 -3.30 -26.48 15.55
CA PRO A 172 -2.01 -27.09 15.90
C PRO A 172 -1.68 -28.37 15.12
N TYR A 173 -2.70 -29.08 14.63
CA TYR A 173 -2.54 -30.35 13.89
C TYR A 173 -3.06 -30.30 12.46
N ARG A 174 -3.78 -29.23 12.09
CA ARG A 174 -4.45 -29.16 10.79
C ARG A 174 -4.64 -27.72 10.35
N THR A 175 -4.35 -27.48 9.08
CA THR A 175 -4.75 -26.28 8.36
C THR A 175 -5.80 -26.65 7.32
N LYS A 176 -6.86 -25.85 7.21
CA LYS A 176 -7.90 -26.01 6.20
C LYS A 176 -8.14 -24.68 5.50
N GLU A 177 -8.04 -24.67 4.18
CA GLU A 177 -8.23 -23.48 3.37
C GLU A 177 -9.50 -23.61 2.51
N LYS A 178 -10.19 -22.49 2.30
CA LYS A 178 -11.28 -22.34 1.33
C LYS A 178 -11.10 -21.05 0.53
N LYS A 179 -11.44 -21.09 -0.75
CA LYS A 179 -11.33 -19.93 -1.67
C LYS A 179 -12.71 -19.56 -2.22
N THR A 180 -13.02 -18.27 -2.32
CA THR A 180 -14.22 -17.79 -3.02
C THR A 180 -14.02 -17.79 -4.54
N LYS A 181 -15.12 -17.71 -5.29
CA LYS A 181 -15.02 -17.41 -6.73
C LYS A 181 -14.49 -15.99 -6.91
N VAL A 182 -13.69 -15.78 -7.96
CA VAL A 182 -13.27 -14.45 -8.40
C VAL A 182 -14.52 -13.65 -8.77
N LYS A 183 -14.58 -12.41 -8.28
CA LYS A 183 -15.55 -11.41 -8.70
C LYS A 183 -14.87 -10.52 -9.75
N LYS A 184 -15.55 -10.29 -10.86
CA LYS A 184 -15.17 -9.33 -11.91
C LYS A 184 -16.14 -8.17 -11.87
#